data_AF-A0A1C6DT58-F1
#
_entry.id   AF-A0A1C6DT58-F1
#
_cell.length_a   1.000
_cell.length_b   1.000
_cell.length_c   1.000
_cell.angle_alpha   90.00
_cell.angle_beta   90.00
_cell.angle_gamma   90.00
#
_symmetry.space_group_name_H-M   'P 1'
#
loop_
_entity.id
_entity.type
_entity.pdbx_description
1 polymer ?
#
loop_
_entity_poly.entity_id
_entity_poly.type
_entity_poly.pdbx_seq_one_letter_code
_entity_poly.pdbx_strand_id
1 'polypeptide(L)' 'MRYRIEYADGRCCNFANSRKDLLDWLKLLKDEQIVDIRKIYKSGVTDLVLDSYRRYLK' A
#
# COMPACT_ATOMS: atom_id res chain seq x y z
N MET A 1 10.04 3.75 -6.86
CA MET A 1 9.83 2.47 -6.15
C MET A 1 8.34 2.30 -6.05
N ARG A 2 7.79 1.19 -6.55
CA ARG A 2 6.34 1.04 -6.68
C ARG A 2 5.79 0.31 -5.47
N TYR A 3 4.55 0.59 -5.10
CA TYR A 3 3.82 -0.10 -4.04
C TYR A 3 2.49 -0.59 -4.59
N ARG A 4 1.99 -1.70 -4.04
CA ARG A 4 0.66 -2.24 -4.29
C ARG A 4 -0.07 -2.30 -2.96
N ILE A 5 -1.29 -1.76 -2.92
CA ILE A 5 -2.16 -1.71 -1.75
C ILE A 5 -3.30 -2.69 -2.02
N GLU A 6 -3.47 -3.70 -1.17
CA GLU A 6 -4.53 -4.70 -1.29
C GLU A 6 -5.62 -4.44 -0.24
N TYR A 7 -6.88 -4.48 -0.67
CA TYR A 7 -8.06 -4.26 0.16
C TYR A 7 -8.69 -5.59 0.56
N ALA A 8 -9.35 -5.61 1.73
CA ALA A 8 -9.95 -6.80 2.30
C ALA A 8 -11.00 -7.47 1.40
N ASP A 9 -11.75 -6.66 0.66
CA ASP A 9 -12.86 -7.16 -0.16
C ASP A 9 -12.39 -7.87 -1.44
N GLY A 10 -11.08 -7.92 -1.71
CA GLY A 10 -10.52 -8.56 -2.91
C GLY A 10 -10.93 -7.89 -4.23
N ARG A 11 -11.68 -6.80 -4.18
CA ARG A 11 -12.29 -6.16 -5.35
C ARG A 11 -11.33 -5.31 -6.17
N CYS A 12 -10.24 -4.80 -5.58
CA CYS A 12 -9.33 -3.87 -6.24
C CYS A 12 -7.94 -3.90 -5.60
N CYS A 13 -6.95 -3.33 -6.30
CA CYS A 13 -5.68 -2.93 -5.70
C CYS A 13 -5.27 -1.58 -6.28
N ASN A 14 -4.69 -0.72 -5.45
CA ASN A 14 -4.13 0.54 -5.89
C ASN A 14 -2.62 0.45 -5.99
N PHE A 15 -2.04 1.20 -6.93
CA PHE A 15 -0.60 1.27 -7.11
C PHE A 15 -0.10 2.66 -6.80
N ALA A 16 0.90 2.73 -5.91
CA ALA A 16 1.60 3.97 -5.65
C ALA A 16 3.00 3.95 -6.27
N ASN A 17 3.40 4.99 -6.99
CA ASN A 17 4.69 4.99 -7.72
C ASN A 17 5.87 5.54 -6.89
N SER A 18 5.57 6.04 -5.68
CA SER A 18 6.56 6.50 -4.71
C SER A 18 6.05 6.37 -3.27
N ARG A 19 6.93 6.56 -2.29
CA ARG A 19 6.53 6.61 -0.87
C ARG A 19 5.59 7.79 -0.59
N LYS A 20 5.82 8.96 -1.21
CA LYS A 20 4.97 10.14 -1.02
C LYS A 20 3.55 9.84 -1.52
N ASP A 21 3.45 9.25 -2.70
CA ASP A 21 2.21 8.83 -3.33
C ASP A 21 1.48 7.78 -2.46
N LEU A 22 2.21 6.80 -1.91
CA LEU A 22 1.64 5.84 -0.97
C LEU A 22 1.03 6.53 0.25
N LEU A 23 1.75 7.46 0.88
CA LEU A 23 1.24 8.18 2.05
C LEU A 23 0.03 9.05 1.73
N ASP A 24 -0.09 9.54 0.49
CA ASP A 24 -1.27 10.27 0.04
C ASP A 24 -2.47 9.35 -0.08
N TRP A 25 -2.30 8.20 -0.74
CA TRP A 25 -3.30 7.13 -0.79
C TRP A 25 -3.76 6.69 0.60
N LEU A 26 -2.83 6.41 1.52
CA LEU A 26 -3.19 5.97 2.88
C LEU A 26 -4.03 7.02 3.65
N LYS A 27 -3.88 8.30 3.34
CA LYS A 27 -4.71 9.36 3.95
C LYS A 27 -6.11 9.44 3.34
N LEU A 28 -6.23 9.14 2.05
CA LEU A 28 -7.52 9.12 1.35
C LEU A 28 -8.32 7.88 1.69
N LEU A 29 -7.65 6.76 1.96
CA LEU A 29 -8.23 5.43 2.16
C LEU A 29 -8.47 5.10 3.65
N LYS A 30 -8.74 6.10 4.49
CA LYS A 30 -8.88 5.88 5.94
C LYS A 30 -10.05 4.98 6.33
N ASP A 31 -11.13 5.02 5.56
CA ASP A 31 -12.33 4.21 5.78
C ASP A 31 -12.25 2.84 5.09
N GLU A 32 -11.20 2.60 4.30
CA GLU A 32 -11.00 1.34 3.58
C GLU A 32 -10.16 0.35 4.41
N GLN A 33 -10.58 -0.92 4.42
CA GLN A 33 -9.82 -1.96 5.09
C GLN A 33 -8.67 -2.43 4.21
N ILE A 34 -7.46 -1.91 4.45
CA ILE A 34 -6.22 -2.34 3.81
C ILE A 34 -5.68 -3.59 4.52
N VAL A 35 -5.51 -4.68 3.78
CA VAL A 35 -5.05 -5.98 4.31
C VAL A 35 -3.61 -6.28 3.96
N ASP A 36 -3.06 -5.67 2.91
CA ASP A 36 -1.66 -5.83 2.57
C ASP A 36 -1.09 -4.58 1.87
N ILE A 37 0.22 -4.36 2.04
CA ILE A 37 0.98 -3.38 1.28
C ILE A 37 2.27 -4.03 0.83
N ARG A 38 2.45 -4.15 -0.49
CA ARG A 38 3.67 -4.69 -1.10
C ARG A 38 4.53 -3.62 -1.70
N LYS A 39 5.83 -3.68 -1.44
CA LYS A 39 6.85 -2.82 -2.05
C LYS A 39 7.50 -3.58 -3.20
N ILE A 40 7.42 -3.03 -4.41
CA ILE A 40 7.90 -3.61 -5.66
C ILE A 40 9.17 -2.89 -6.11
N TYR A 41 10.25 -3.65 -6.23
CA TYR A 41 11.56 -3.17 -6.68
C TYR A 41 11.65 -3.21 -8.21
N LYS A 42 12.61 -2.47 -8.79
CA LYS A 42 12.86 -2.53 -10.23
C LYS A 42 13.23 -3.94 -10.72
N SER A 43 13.80 -4.76 -9.84
CA SER A 43 14.10 -6.17 -10.09
C SER A 43 12.88 -7.09 -10.13
N GLY A 44 11.68 -6.59 -9.78
CA GLY A 44 10.46 -7.41 -9.67
C GLY A 44 10.29 -8.10 -8.32
N VAL A 45 11.30 -8.08 -7.44
CA VAL A 45 11.19 -8.55 -6.05
C VAL A 45 10.09 -7.76 -5.33
N THR A 46 9.38 -8.42 -4.42
CA THR A 46 8.33 -7.79 -3.59
C THR A 46 8.54 -8.07 -2.11
N ASP A 47 8.47 -7.03 -1.28
CA ASP A 47 8.45 -7.14 0.19
C ASP A 47 7.09 -6.76 0.77
N LEU A 48 6.67 -7.48 1.81
CA LEU A 48 5.52 -7.14 2.63
C LEU A 48 5.94 -6.01 3.59
N VAL A 49 5.26 -4.86 3.52
CA VAL A 49 5.64 -3.67 4.30
C VAL A 49 4.49 -3.09 5.13
N LEU A 50 3.36 -3.78 5.21
CA LEU A 50 2.18 -3.31 5.94
C LEU A 50 2.50 -2.83 7.36
N ASP A 51 3.29 -3.60 8.11
CA ASP A 51 3.65 -3.28 9.50
C ASP A 51 4.34 -1.91 9.62
N SER A 52 5.25 -1.59 8.70
CA SER A 52 5.96 -0.31 8.67
C SER A 52 5.04 0.90 8.45
N TYR A 53 3.89 0.67 7.82
CA TYR A 53 2.90 1.70 7.46
C TYR A 53 1.63 1.65 8.34
N ARG A 54 1.51 0.70 9.26
CA ARG A 54 0.34 0.53 10.12
C ARG A 54 -0.02 1.80 10.91
N ARG A 55 0.97 2.62 11.25
CA ARG A 55 0.79 3.92 11.91
C ARG A 55 -0.01 4.95 11.11
N TYR A 56 -0.11 4.79 9.79
CA TYR A 56 -0.83 5.70 8.90
C TYR A 56 -2.27 5.25 8.61
N LEU A 57 -2.63 4.02 9.02
CA LEU A 57 -3.96 3.42 8.86
C LEU A 57 -4.87 3.71 10.07
N LYS A 58 -4.64 4.81 10.78
CA LYS A 58 -5.36 5.22 11.99
C LYS A 58 -6.45 6.24 11.68
#